data_AF-A0A929YFR7-F1
#
_entry.id   AF-A0A929YFR7-F1
#
_cell.length_a   1.000
_cell.length_b   1.000
_cell.length_c   1.000
_cell.angle_alpha   90.00
_cell.angle_beta   90.00
_cell.angle_gamma   90.00
#
_symmetry.space_group_name_H-M   'P 1'
#
loop_
_entity.id
_entity.type
_entity.pdbx_description
1 polymer ?
#
loop_
_entity_poly.entity_id
_entity_poly.type
_entity_poly.pdbx_seq_one_letter_code
_entity_poly.pdbx_strand_id
1 'polypeptide(L)'
;MVSVTKEAARRQVRRAERALRRARRTFQDAEDAVWFAEKNWALSHRGYRHHKRCASEVRHADAKLARAYRKLRQAKNRLTDAEDNLMKFKQALRNS
;
A
#
# COMPACT_ATOMS: atom_id res chain seq x y z
N MET A 1 14.88 27.76 -25.57
CA MET A 1 15.39 26.73 -24.62
C MET A 1 14.56 26.61 -23.33
N VAL A 2 14.11 27.70 -22.70
CA VAL A 2 13.33 27.70 -21.44
C VAL A 2 11.97 26.97 -21.52
N SER A 3 11.33 26.91 -22.69
CA SER A 3 10.05 26.20 -22.88
C SER A 3 10.17 24.67 -22.80
N VAL A 4 11.32 24.11 -23.19
CA VAL A 4 11.55 22.66 -23.22
C VAL A 4 11.78 22.11 -21.81
N THR A 5 12.46 22.87 -20.94
CA THR A 5 12.70 22.49 -19.53
C THR A 5 11.42 22.54 -18.70
N LYS A 6 10.56 23.53 -18.92
CA LYS A 6 9.25 23.63 -18.24
C LYS A 6 8.29 22.51 -18.63
N GLU A 7 8.27 22.13 -19.91
CA GLU A 7 7.45 21.01 -20.37
C GLU A 7 7.98 19.64 -19.86
N ALA A 8 9.30 19.48 -19.74
CA ALA A 8 9.90 18.32 -19.11
C ALA A 8 9.51 18.20 -17.62
N ALA A 9 9.56 19.30 -16.86
CA ALA A 9 9.12 19.33 -15.46
C ALA A 9 7.63 18.99 -15.31
N ARG A 10 6.75 19.52 -16.17
CA ARG A 10 5.32 19.14 -16.22
C ARG A 10 5.12 17.64 -16.49
N ARG A 11 5.93 17.03 -17.37
CA ARG A 11 5.90 15.59 -17.60
C ARG A 11 6.31 14.79 -16.36
N GLN A 12 7.31 15.24 -15.61
CA GLN A 12 7.71 14.62 -14.35
C GLN A 12 6.58 14.68 -13.29
N VAL A 13 5.94 15.83 -13.12
CA VAL A 13 4.78 15.97 -12.22
C VAL A 13 3.66 15.00 -12.62
N ARG A 14 3.28 14.93 -13.91
CA ARG A 14 2.26 13.99 -14.39
C ARG A 14 2.62 12.52 -14.14
N ARG A 15 3.91 12.16 -14.24
CA ARG A 15 4.40 10.80 -13.90
C ARG A 15 4.28 10.53 -12.40
N ALA A 16 4.67 11.48 -11.56
CA ALA A 16 4.56 11.37 -10.12
C ALA A 16 3.10 11.27 -9.64
N GLU A 17 2.17 12.01 -10.23
CA GLU A 17 0.73 11.88 -9.94
C GLU A 17 0.18 10.50 -10.30
N ARG A 18 0.62 9.92 -11.43
CA ARG A 18 0.27 8.54 -11.80
C ARG A 18 0.85 7.53 -10.81
N ALA A 19 2.09 7.72 -10.39
CA ALA A 19 2.73 6.88 -9.38
C ALA A 19 1.98 6.96 -8.04
N LEU A 20 1.61 8.16 -7.60
CA LEU A 20 0.82 8.37 -6.38
C LEU A 20 -0.55 7.67 -6.46
N ARG A 21 -1.27 7.80 -7.58
CA ARG A 21 -2.54 7.09 -7.77
C ARG A 21 -2.39 5.57 -7.68
N ARG A 22 -1.30 5.01 -8.24
CA ARG A 22 -1.00 3.58 -8.13
C ARG A 22 -0.68 3.18 -6.70
N ALA A 23 0.15 3.96 -6.00
CA ALA A 23 0.50 3.71 -4.60
C ALA A 23 -0.73 3.73 -3.69
N ARG A 24 -1.66 4.67 -3.90
CA ARG A 24 -2.94 4.73 -3.17
C ARG A 24 -3.79 3.48 -3.39
N ARG A 25 -3.90 3.00 -4.64
CA ARG A 25 -4.60 1.74 -4.93
C ARG A 25 -3.94 0.56 -4.22
N THR A 26 -2.62 0.43 -4.33
CA THR A 26 -1.89 -0.65 -3.65
C THR A 26 -2.02 -0.60 -2.13
N PHE A 27 -2.11 0.61 -1.56
CA PHE A 27 -2.38 0.78 -0.13
C PHE A 27 -3.79 0.29 0.22
N GLN A 28 -4.82 0.70 -0.53
CA GLN A 28 -6.18 0.22 -0.34
C GLN A 28 -6.29 -1.30 -0.46
N ASP A 29 -5.70 -1.89 -1.51
CA ASP A 29 -5.70 -3.34 -1.71
C ASP A 29 -5.03 -4.08 -0.53
N ALA A 30 -4.05 -3.45 0.12
CA ALA A 30 -3.38 -4.00 1.29
C ALA A 30 -4.22 -3.86 2.57
N GLU A 31 -4.99 -2.79 2.72
CA GLU A 31 -5.97 -2.63 3.81
C GLU A 31 -7.07 -3.69 3.70
N ASP A 32 -7.61 -3.88 2.49
CA ASP A 32 -8.62 -4.91 2.22
C ASP A 32 -8.05 -6.30 2.54
N ALA A 33 -6.81 -6.58 2.14
CA ALA A 33 -6.16 -7.85 2.44
C ALA A 33 -5.96 -8.09 3.95
N VAL A 34 -5.67 -7.04 4.73
CA VAL A 34 -5.61 -7.12 6.20
C VAL A 34 -6.99 -7.43 6.75
N TRP A 35 -8.03 -6.71 6.32
CA TRP A 35 -9.40 -6.94 6.75
C TRP A 35 -9.84 -8.39 6.49
N PHE A 36 -9.61 -8.93 5.29
CA PHE A 36 -9.91 -10.33 4.97
C PHE A 36 -9.10 -11.30 5.83
N ALA A 37 -7.82 -11.00 6.10
CA ALA A 37 -6.98 -11.85 6.94
C ALA A 37 -7.46 -11.87 8.39
N GLU A 38 -7.87 -10.73 8.95
CA GLU A 38 -8.42 -10.62 10.31
C GLU A 38 -9.73 -11.41 10.44
N LYS A 39 -10.63 -11.32 9.45
CA LYS A 39 -11.87 -12.13 9.43
C LYS A 39 -11.56 -13.62 9.41
N ASN A 40 -10.64 -14.07 8.56
CA ASN A 40 -10.24 -15.48 8.48
C ASN A 40 -9.55 -15.96 9.77
N TRP A 41 -8.73 -15.11 10.38
CA TRP A 41 -8.08 -15.38 11.66
C TRP A 41 -9.11 -15.60 12.77
N ALA A 42 -10.08 -14.68 12.91
CA ALA A 42 -11.14 -14.80 13.90
C ALA A 42 -11.99 -16.07 13.72
N LEU A 43 -12.33 -16.43 12.47
CA LEU A 43 -13.06 -17.66 12.18
C LEU A 43 -12.25 -18.91 12.52
N SER A 44 -10.95 -18.91 12.23
CA SER A 44 -10.07 -20.06 12.51
C SER A 44 -9.90 -20.28 14.01
N HIS A 45 -9.74 -19.22 14.79
CA HIS A 45 -9.64 -19.29 16.26
C HIS A 45 -10.96 -19.67 16.93
N ARG A 46 -12.09 -19.11 16.47
CA ARG A 46 -13.43 -19.52 16.95
C ARG A 46 -13.70 -20.99 16.62
N GLY A 47 -13.36 -21.39 15.39
CA GLY A 47 -13.47 -22.75 14.92
C GLY A 47 -12.63 -23.72 15.75
N TYR A 48 -11.38 -23.38 16.08
CA TYR A 48 -10.51 -24.16 16.97
C TYR A 48 -11.06 -24.29 18.40
N ARG A 49 -11.69 -23.24 18.92
CA ARG A 49 -12.25 -23.23 20.28
C ARG A 49 -13.51 -24.09 20.42
N HIS A 50 -14.35 -24.13 19.39
CA HIS A 50 -15.67 -24.77 19.44
C HIS A 50 -15.75 -26.11 18.67
N HIS A 51 -14.88 -26.30 17.69
CA HIS A 51 -14.78 -27.51 16.89
C HIS A 51 -13.30 -27.95 16.88
N LYS A 52 -13.01 -29.24 16.78
CA LYS A 52 -11.63 -29.74 16.76
C LYS A 52 -10.92 -29.42 15.43
N ARG A 53 -10.90 -28.15 14.98
CA ARG A 53 -10.03 -27.71 13.88
C ARG A 53 -8.58 -27.93 14.28
N CYS A 54 -7.76 -28.29 13.30
CA CYS A 54 -6.36 -28.62 13.54
C CYS A 54 -5.57 -27.34 13.86
N ALA A 55 -4.62 -27.43 14.80
CA ALA A 55 -3.71 -26.32 15.15
C ALA A 55 -2.94 -25.76 13.93
N SER A 56 -2.81 -26.53 12.86
CA SER A 56 -2.23 -26.10 11.58
C SER A 56 -3.02 -24.99 10.88
N GLU A 57 -4.35 -25.01 10.96
CA GLU A 57 -5.20 -23.98 10.33
C GLU A 57 -5.04 -22.62 11.03
N VAL A 58 -4.98 -22.65 12.36
CA VAL A 58 -4.76 -21.46 13.18
C VAL A 58 -3.41 -20.83 12.86
N ARG A 59 -2.33 -21.63 12.86
CA ARG A 59 -0.98 -21.16 12.50
C ARG A 59 -0.92 -20.56 11.09
N HIS A 60 -1.65 -21.16 10.15
CA HIS A 60 -1.71 -20.64 8.78
C HIS A 60 -2.45 -19.29 8.71
N ALA A 61 -3.52 -19.12 9.50
CA ALA A 61 -4.23 -17.85 9.60
C ALA A 61 -3.37 -16.76 10.27
N ASP A 62 -2.62 -17.10 11.33
CA ASP A 62 -1.65 -16.21 11.97
C ASP A 62 -0.59 -15.72 10.95
N ALA A 63 -0.01 -16.66 10.20
CA ALA A 63 1.01 -16.35 9.20
C ALA A 63 0.48 -15.46 8.06
N LYS A 64 -0.76 -15.70 7.61
CA LYS A 64 -1.43 -14.87 6.61
C LYS A 64 -1.64 -13.45 7.11
N LEU A 65 -2.14 -13.29 8.35
CA LEU A 65 -2.35 -11.99 8.97
C LEU A 65 -1.04 -11.22 9.13
N ALA A 66 0.01 -11.87 9.63
CA ALA A 66 1.34 -11.28 9.75
C ALA A 66 1.92 -10.84 8.39
N ARG A 67 1.66 -11.61 7.31
CA ARG A 67 2.07 -11.23 5.95
C ARG A 67 1.26 -10.04 5.42
N ALA A 68 -0.03 -9.97 5.70
CA ALA A 68 -0.89 -8.86 5.29
C ALA A 68 -0.43 -7.54 5.93
N TYR A 69 -0.19 -7.52 7.25
CA TYR A 69 0.33 -6.31 7.92
C TYR A 69 1.69 -5.87 7.39
N ARG A 70 2.60 -6.81 7.08
CA ARG A 70 3.89 -6.47 6.46
C ARG A 70 3.70 -5.79 5.10
N LYS A 71 2.79 -6.30 4.27
CA LYS A 71 2.45 -5.68 2.98
C LYS A 71 1.83 -4.31 3.15
N LEU A 72 0.91 -4.14 4.10
CA LEU A 72 0.30 -2.86 4.41
C LEU A 72 1.35 -1.81 4.81
N ARG A 73 2.30 -2.18 5.68
CA ARG A 73 3.41 -1.31 6.06
C ARG A 73 4.26 -0.90 4.85
N GLN A 74 4.60 -1.84 3.97
CA GLN A 74 5.35 -1.53 2.75
C GLN A 74 4.57 -0.62 1.79
N ALA A 75 3.26 -0.84 1.64
CA ALA A 75 2.40 -0.02 0.82
C ALA A 75 2.27 1.41 1.37
N LYS A 76 2.17 1.54 2.71
CA LYS A 76 2.17 2.84 3.39
C LYS A 76 3.45 3.63 3.11
N ASN A 77 4.60 2.99 3.27
CA ASN A 77 5.89 3.65 2.99
C ASN A 77 5.97 4.12 1.54
N ARG A 78 5.59 3.27 0.58
CA ARG A 78 5.56 3.64 -0.86
C ARG A 78 4.60 4.79 -1.17
N LEU A 79 3.47 4.85 -0.45
CA LEU A 79 2.52 5.94 -0.58
C LEU A 79 3.15 7.25 -0.10
N THR A 80 3.76 7.25 1.08
CA THR A 80 4.50 8.41 1.60
C THR A 80 5.60 8.87 0.65
N ASP A 81 6.43 7.95 0.14
CA ASP A 81 7.48 8.26 -0.83
C ASP A 81 6.92 8.91 -2.11
N ALA A 82 5.76 8.44 -2.59
CA ALA A 82 5.11 8.99 -3.78
C ALA A 82 4.54 10.39 -3.54
N GLU A 83 4.03 10.67 -2.33
CA GLU A 83 3.54 11.99 -1.92
C GLU A 83 4.70 12.98 -1.82
N ASP A 84 5.80 12.59 -1.19
CA ASP A 84 7.02 13.41 -1.06
C ASP A 84 7.61 13.75 -2.43
N ASN A 85 7.71 12.76 -3.31
CA ASN A 85 8.22 12.97 -4.67
C ASN A 85 7.32 13.92 -5.47
N LEU A 86 6.00 13.78 -5.37
CA LEU A 86 5.07 14.69 -6.04
C LEU A 86 5.24 16.13 -5.52
N MET A 87 5.39 16.30 -4.19
CA MET A 87 5.63 17.61 -3.59
C MET A 87 6.92 18.24 -4.13
N LYS A 88 8.02 17.47 -4.15
CA LYS A 88 9.31 17.93 -4.68
C LYS A 88 9.22 18.37 -6.13
N PHE A 89 8.57 17.59 -7.00
CA PHE A 89 8.43 17.95 -8.42
C PHE A 89 7.53 19.17 -8.63
N LYS A 90 6.45 19.32 -7.85
CA LYS A 90 5.60 20.52 -7.90
C LYS A 90 6.37 21.77 -7.46
N GLN A 91 7.18 21.66 -6.41
CA GLN A 91 8.02 22.77 -5.95
C GLN A 91 9.07 23.16 -6.99
N ALA A 92 9.75 22.18 -7.59
CA ALA A 92 10.71 22.40 -8.66
C ALA A 92 10.08 23.10 -9.86
N LEU A 93 8.87 22.70 -10.27
CA LEU A 93 8.13 23.33 -11.37
C LEU A 93 7.68 24.77 -11.05
N ARG A 94 7.38 25.06 -9.78
CA ARG A 94 7.01 26.42 -9.34
C ARG A 94 8.21 27.37 -9.37
N ASN A 95 9.40 26.86 -9.09
CA ASN A 95 10.64 27.62 -9.06
C ASN A 95 11.34 27.70 -10.44
N SER A 96 10.73 27.16 -11.51
CA SER A 96 11.25 27.12 -12.89
C SER A 96 10.45 27.96 -13.89
#